data_AF-A0A7C2F4Y7-F1
#
_entry.id   AF-A0A7C2F4Y7-F1
#
_cell.length_a   1.000
_cell.length_b   1.000
_cell.length_c   1.000
_cell.angle_alpha   90.00
_cell.angle_beta   90.00
_cell.angle_gamma   90.00
#
_symmetry.space_group_name_H-M   'P 1'
#
loop_
_entity.id
_entity.type
_entity.pdbx_description
1 polymer ?
#
loop_
_entity_poly.entity_id
_entity_poly.type
_entity_poly.pdbx_seq_one_letter_code
_entity_poly.pdbx_strand_id
1 'polypeptide(L)'
;MATRYVYIFANGKSDGRGDMKDLLGGKGAGLAEMTNAGMPVPPGFTITTEACNSYYREGERFPEGMFDQVLRALKEVERATGKKLGDSRNPLLVS
;
A
#
# COMPACT_ATOMS: atom_id res chain seq x y z
N MET A 1 -16.71 9.60 7.89
CA MET A 1 -15.93 8.36 7.68
C MET A 1 -14.50 8.77 7.42
N ALA A 2 -13.50 8.09 8.01
CA ALA A 2 -12.09 8.42 7.76
C ALA A 2 -11.70 8.05 6.31
N THR A 3 -10.96 8.92 5.64
CA THR A 3 -10.49 8.71 4.26
C THR A 3 -9.52 7.53 4.20
N ARG A 4 -9.68 6.65 3.20
CA ARG A 4 -8.76 5.54 2.96
C ARG A 4 -7.61 6.00 2.07
N TYR A 5 -6.40 6.00 2.62
CA TYR A 5 -5.19 6.46 1.95
C TYR A 5 -4.25 5.32 1.52
N VAL A 6 -4.45 4.11 2.03
CA VAL A 6 -3.57 2.96 1.75
C VAL A 6 -4.38 1.75 1.27
N TYR A 7 -3.92 1.14 0.18
CA TYR A 7 -4.51 -0.04 -0.46
C TYR A 7 -3.47 -1.16 -0.50
N ILE A 8 -3.77 -2.31 0.11
CA ILE A 8 -2.84 -3.44 0.14
C ILE A 8 -3.06 -4.40 -1.03
N PHE A 9 -1.98 -5.01 -1.49
CA PHE A 9 -1.99 -6.19 -2.35
C PHE A 9 -1.07 -7.26 -1.74
N ALA A 10 -1.65 -8.38 -1.31
CA ALA A 10 -0.93 -9.45 -0.64
C ALA A 10 -1.68 -10.78 -0.78
N ASN A 11 -0.96 -11.91 -0.73
CA ASN A 11 -1.55 -13.26 -0.73
C ASN A 11 -2.53 -13.50 -1.91
N GLY A 12 -2.22 -12.96 -3.09
CA GLY A 12 -3.06 -13.09 -4.29
C GLY A 12 -4.37 -12.30 -4.26
N LYS A 13 -4.52 -11.32 -3.36
CA LYS A 13 -5.67 -10.40 -3.31
C LYS A 13 -5.21 -8.95 -3.17
N SER A 14 -5.94 -8.04 -3.79
CA SER A 14 -5.73 -6.60 -3.68
C SER A 14 -7.02 -5.88 -3.30
N ASP A 15 -6.88 -4.87 -2.45
CA ASP A 15 -7.94 -3.90 -2.15
C ASP A 15 -8.23 -2.95 -3.33
N GLY A 16 -7.26 -2.82 -4.24
CA GLY A 16 -7.36 -1.99 -5.44
C GLY A 16 -7.81 -2.79 -6.65
N ARG A 17 -7.99 -2.09 -7.78
CA ARG A 17 -8.33 -2.67 -9.09
C ARG A 17 -7.66 -1.90 -10.23
N GLY A 18 -7.55 -2.52 -11.40
CA GLY A 18 -6.92 -1.91 -12.58
C GLY A 18 -7.61 -0.64 -13.11
N ASP A 19 -8.87 -0.41 -12.76
CA ASP A 19 -9.64 0.78 -13.12
C ASP A 19 -9.39 1.98 -12.20
N MET A 20 -8.74 1.79 -11.05
CA MET A 20 -8.50 2.84 -10.05
C MET A 20 -7.24 3.67 -10.34
N LYS A 21 -6.96 3.96 -11.61
CA LYS A 21 -5.71 4.62 -12.05
C LYS A 21 -5.57 6.03 -11.48
N ASP A 22 -6.66 6.78 -11.39
CA ASP A 22 -6.63 8.15 -10.85
C ASP A 22 -6.28 8.17 -9.36
N LEU A 23 -6.67 7.12 -8.63
CA LEU A 23 -6.44 7.01 -7.18
C LEU A 23 -5.11 6.33 -6.82
N LEU A 24 -4.73 5.29 -7.55
CA LEU A 24 -3.56 4.44 -7.24
C LEU A 24 -2.35 4.72 -8.15
N GLY A 25 -2.53 5.55 -9.17
CA GLY A 25 -1.58 5.68 -10.27
C GLY A 25 -1.57 4.45 -11.19
N GLY A 26 -0.92 4.57 -12.35
CA GLY A 26 -0.84 3.48 -13.32
C GLY A 26 -0.12 2.23 -12.79
N LYS A 27 0.93 2.40 -11.98
CA LYS A 27 1.68 1.28 -11.37
C LYS A 27 0.88 0.59 -10.27
N GLY A 28 0.28 1.34 -9.36
CA GLY A 28 -0.52 0.80 -8.26
C GLY A 28 -1.75 0.05 -8.76
N ALA A 29 -2.49 0.63 -9.72
CA ALA A 29 -3.61 -0.03 -10.37
C ALA A 29 -3.18 -1.30 -11.12
N GLY A 30 -2.05 -1.27 -11.84
CA GLY A 30 -1.50 -2.45 -12.50
C GLY A 30 -1.09 -3.57 -11.53
N LEU A 31 -0.42 -3.24 -10.43
CA LEU A 31 -0.06 -4.21 -9.39
C LEU A 31 -1.30 -4.83 -8.75
N ALA A 32 -2.34 -4.03 -8.50
CA ALA A 32 -3.60 -4.51 -7.99
C ALA A 32 -4.30 -5.49 -8.96
N GLU A 33 -4.35 -5.13 -10.24
CA GLU A 33 -4.92 -5.98 -11.29
C GLU A 33 -4.17 -7.31 -11.43
N MET A 34 -2.84 -7.25 -11.53
CA MET A 34 -2.02 -8.46 -11.61
C MET A 34 -2.22 -9.37 -10.40
N THR A 35 -2.29 -8.78 -9.19
CA THR A 35 -2.53 -9.54 -7.96
C THR A 35 -3.89 -10.21 -7.98
N ASN A 36 -4.96 -9.49 -8.32
CA ASN A 36 -6.32 -10.05 -8.39
C ASN A 36 -6.48 -11.07 -9.52
N ALA A 37 -5.70 -10.96 -10.60
CA ALA A 37 -5.63 -11.94 -11.68
C ALA A 37 -4.84 -13.21 -11.31
N GLY A 38 -4.29 -13.30 -10.09
CA GLY A 38 -3.55 -14.47 -9.61
C GLY A 38 -2.08 -14.53 -10.04
N MET A 39 -1.53 -13.44 -10.57
CA MET A 39 -0.10 -13.37 -10.88
C MET A 39 0.73 -13.36 -9.58
N PRO A 40 1.96 -13.92 -9.58
CA PRO A 40 2.82 -13.97 -8.40
C PRO A 40 3.47 -12.61 -8.11
N VAL A 41 2.65 -11.62 -7.72
CA VAL A 41 3.10 -10.29 -7.31
C VAL A 41 3.57 -10.33 -5.86
N PRO A 42 4.80 -9.86 -5.53
CA PRO A 42 5.24 -9.73 -4.15
C PRO A 42 4.30 -8.84 -3.33
N PRO A 43 4.04 -9.16 -2.05
CA PRO A 43 3.17 -8.35 -1.21
C PRO A 43 3.66 -6.91 -1.06
N GLY A 44 2.73 -5.96 -1.07
CA GLY A 44 3.02 -4.54 -0.94
C GLY A 44 1.74 -3.71 -0.76
N PHE A 45 1.87 -2.39 -0.77
CA PHE A 45 0.73 -1.49 -0.71
C PHE A 45 0.99 -0.23 -1.54
N THR A 46 -0.09 0.47 -1.89
CA THR A 46 -0.06 1.76 -2.57
C THR A 46 -0.65 2.83 -1.68
N ILE A 47 0.07 3.96 -1.56
CA ILE A 47 -0.44 5.19 -0.97
C ILE A 47 -1.12 6.00 -2.07
N THR A 48 -2.36 6.43 -1.86
CA THR A 48 -3.19 7.04 -2.91
C THR A 48 -2.68 8.42 -3.35
N THR A 49 -3.06 8.83 -4.56
CA THR A 49 -2.88 10.20 -5.05
C THR A 49 -3.62 11.23 -4.18
N GLU A 50 -4.76 10.87 -3.60
CA GLU A 50 -5.48 11.72 -2.63
C GLU A 50 -4.68 11.97 -1.34
N ALA A 51 -3.88 11.00 -0.89
CA ALA A 51 -2.97 11.19 0.24
C ALA A 51 -1.92 12.26 -0.09
N CYS A 52 -1.38 12.23 -1.31
CA CYS A 52 -0.46 13.25 -1.81
C CYS A 52 -1.12 14.64 -1.87
N ASN A 53 -2.33 14.74 -2.43
CA ASN A 53 -3.08 15.99 -2.46
C ASN A 53 -3.38 16.53 -1.06
N SER A 54 -3.69 15.65 -0.11
CA SER A 54 -3.95 16.04 1.28
C SER A 54 -2.68 16.52 1.98
N TYR A 55 -1.55 15.86 1.74
CA TYR A 55 -0.24 16.29 2.25
C TYR A 55 0.10 17.73 1.86
N TYR A 56 -0.07 18.09 0.59
CA TYR A 56 0.18 19.46 0.14
C TYR A 56 -0.85 20.47 0.68
N ARG A 57 -2.13 20.09 0.76
CA ARG A 57 -3.17 20.95 1.36
C ARG A 57 -2.94 21.24 2.84
N GLU A 58 -2.33 20.29 3.57
CA GLU A 58 -2.06 20.42 5.00
C GLU A 58 -0.72 21.09 5.32
N GLY A 59 -0.03 21.60 4.29
CA GLY A 59 1.27 22.26 4.44
C GLY A 59 2.39 21.27 4.69
N GLU A 60 2.47 20.23 3.85
CA GLU A 60 3.49 19.20 3.89
C GLU A 60 3.47 18.36 5.19
N ARG A 61 2.27 18.13 5.70
CA ARG A 61 2.03 17.26 6.85
C ARG A 61 1.19 16.07 6.43
N PHE A 62 1.46 14.91 7.02
CA PHE A 62 0.66 13.73 6.72
C PHE A 62 -0.77 13.93 7.23
N PRO A 63 -1.78 13.63 6.39
CA PRO A 63 -3.17 13.70 6.81
C PRO A 63 -3.43 12.76 7.98
N GLU A 64 -4.35 13.18 8.86
CA GLU A 64 -4.68 12.46 10.07
C GLU A 64 -4.99 10.98 9.78
N GLY A 65 -4.33 10.09 10.52
CA GLY A 65 -4.52 8.64 10.43
C GLY A 65 -3.92 7.98 9.17
N MET A 66 -3.32 8.71 8.24
CA MET A 66 -2.67 8.12 7.05
C MET A 66 -1.47 7.25 7.44
N PHE A 67 -0.60 7.75 8.32
CA PHE A 67 0.58 7.00 8.73
C PHE A 67 0.20 5.71 9.49
N ASP A 68 -0.87 5.74 10.28
CA ASP A 68 -1.39 4.52 10.93
C ASP A 68 -1.88 3.48 9.93
N GLN A 69 -2.44 3.91 8.79
CA GLN A 69 -2.81 3.00 7.70
C GLN A 69 -1.56 2.38 7.05
N VAL A 70 -0.49 3.15 6.87
CA VAL A 70 0.80 2.64 6.40
C VAL A 70 1.35 1.58 7.34
N LEU A 71 1.37 1.85 8.65
CA LEU A 71 1.85 0.88 9.66
C LEU A 71 1.02 -0.40 9.69
N ARG A 72 -0.31 -0.29 9.50
CA ARG A 72 -1.18 -1.47 9.37
C ARG A 72 -0.86 -2.27 8.11
N ALA A 73 -0.72 -1.61 6.95
CA ALA A 73 -0.38 -2.28 5.70
C ALA A 73 1.01 -2.93 5.75
N LEU A 74 2.00 -2.28 6.39
CA LEU A 74 3.32 -2.86 6.60
C LEU A 74 3.26 -4.16 7.40
N LYS A 75 2.48 -4.21 8.49
CA LYS A 75 2.29 -5.44 9.29
C LYS A 75 1.68 -6.59 8.49
N GLU A 76 0.80 -6.28 7.55
CA GLU A 76 0.24 -7.28 6.63
C GLU A 76 1.30 -7.81 5.65
N VAL A 77 2.16 -6.93 5.11
CA VAL A 77 3.30 -7.34 4.26
C VAL A 77 4.28 -8.20 5.05
N GLU A 78 4.62 -7.81 6.28
CA GLU A 78 5.46 -8.62 7.18
C GLU A 78 4.86 -10.01 7.40
N ARG A 79 3.54 -10.09 7.67
CA ARG A 79 2.86 -11.37 7.84
C ARG A 79 2.84 -12.22 6.58
N ALA A 80 2.57 -11.62 5.42
CA ALA A 80 2.53 -12.32 4.13
C ALA A 80 3.91 -12.86 3.71
N THR A 81 4.98 -12.16 4.09
CA THR A 81 6.36 -12.53 3.75
C THR A 81 7.04 -13.38 4.82
N GLY A 82 6.52 -13.42 6.04
CA GLY A 82 7.18 -14.01 7.21
C GLY A 82 8.46 -13.28 7.63
N LYS A 83 8.64 -12.02 7.18
CA LYS A 83 9.81 -11.16 7.41
C LYS A 83 9.41 -9.92 8.19
N LYS A 84 10.37 -9.22 8.79
CA LYS A 84 10.09 -8.01 9.58
C LYS A 84 11.00 -6.85 9.18
N LEU A 85 10.43 -5.66 9.01
CA LEU A 85 11.20 -4.47 8.65
C LEU A 85 12.10 -4.09 9.84
N GLY A 86 13.40 -3.94 9.56
CA GLY A 86 14.40 -3.64 10.58
C GLY A 86 14.85 -4.83 11.44
N ASP A 87 14.42 -6.07 11.16
CA ASP A 87 14.95 -7.27 11.83
C ASP A 87 16.33 -7.64 11.27
N SER A 88 17.34 -7.78 12.13
CA SER A 88 18.71 -8.11 11.74
C SER A 88 18.93 -9.57 11.35
N ARG A 89 18.00 -10.48 11.71
CA ARG A 89 18.09 -11.92 11.43
C ARG A 89 17.24 -12.32 10.23
N ASN A 90 16.05 -11.75 10.08
CA ASN A 90 15.17 -12.02 8.94
C ASN A 90 14.52 -10.73 8.38
N PRO A 91 15.31 -9.89 7.69
CA PRO A 91 14.87 -8.57 7.27
C PRO A 91 13.80 -8.65 6.17
N LEU A 92 12.79 -7.79 6.31
CA LEU A 92 11.94 -7.33 5.20
C LEU A 92 12.62 -6.10 4.58
N LEU A 93 12.81 -6.14 3.26
CA LEU A 93 13.29 -5.00 2.47
C LEU A 93 12.16 -4.52 1.56
N VAL A 94 12.09 -3.22 1.31
CA VAL A 94 11.04 -2.57 0.51
C VAL A 94 11.64 -1.69 -0.58
N SER A 95 10.85 -1.35 -1.60
CA SER A 95 11.22 -0.56 -2.78
C SER A 95 10.21 0.53 -3.11
#